data_AF-A0A7C7W514-F1
#
_entry.id   AF-A0A7C7W514-F1
#
_cell.length_a   1.000
_cell.length_b   1.000
_cell.length_c   1.000
_cell.angle_alpha   90.00
_cell.angle_beta   90.00
_cell.angle_gamma   90.00
#
_symmetry.space_group_name_H-M   'P 1'
#
loop_
_entity.id
_entity.type
_entity.pdbx_description
1 polymer ?
#
loop_
_entity_poly.entity_id
_entity_poly.type
_entity_poly.pdbx_seq_one_letter_code
_entity_poly.pdbx_strand_id
1 'polypeptide(L)'
;MKTSLHKLGYTLLFALLLGLAGCNSSGTAPSTPDAAPLPAEDAPPVETMVTFSVQIPTDTPADEPILLSVLDEVTGLALNARRHPMEMVDETHYTVTLPFRVGSVVKYRYSRQGEILAEEHLTDGRPVRYRLLHVSASGEVNDVIARWNDTIYNGPTGRITGVVRNPDGSPLPGLLVAAGGAQVFTRGDGSFLIEGLPPGTQNLVVYAPDGRHHTFQFHQIAQGPYPEALER
;
A
#
# COMPACT_ATOMS: atom_id res chain seq x y z
N MET A 1 -88.40 3.90 28.74
CA MET A 1 -89.36 2.99 29.41
C MET A 1 -88.89 1.56 29.17
N LYS A 2 -88.64 0.82 30.27
CA LYS A 2 -88.60 -0.64 30.42
C LYS A 2 -87.47 -1.41 29.68
N THR A 3 -86.36 -1.72 30.36
CA THR A 3 -86.09 -2.92 31.20
C THR A 3 -85.92 -4.20 30.37
N SER A 4 -84.73 -4.83 30.38
CA SER A 4 -84.33 -5.92 31.31
C SER A 4 -85.12 -7.21 31.01
N LEU A 5 -84.62 -8.45 31.04
CA LEU A 5 -83.50 -9.05 31.73
C LEU A 5 -83.38 -10.51 31.20
N HIS A 6 -82.24 -11.11 31.52
CA HIS A 6 -81.79 -12.49 31.43
C HIS A 6 -82.82 -13.63 31.39
N LYS A 7 -82.40 -14.77 30.82
CA LYS A 7 -82.56 -16.08 31.47
C LYS A 7 -81.50 -17.10 31.01
N LEU A 8 -80.65 -17.41 31.97
CA LEU A 8 -79.80 -18.58 32.09
C LEU A 8 -80.69 -19.82 32.35
N GLY A 9 -80.38 -20.97 31.76
CA GLY A 9 -81.14 -22.21 31.98
C GLY A 9 -80.39 -23.46 31.53
N TYR A 10 -79.70 -24.09 32.49
CA TYR A 10 -79.12 -25.44 32.43
C TYR A 10 -80.19 -26.52 32.14
N THR A 11 -79.77 -27.67 31.60
CA THR A 11 -80.18 -29.09 31.91
C THR A 11 -79.96 -29.96 30.66
N LEU A 12 -78.85 -30.70 30.54
CA LEU A 12 -78.63 -32.12 30.91
C LEU A 12 -79.23 -33.15 29.91
N LEU A 13 -78.35 -34.03 29.43
CA LEU A 13 -78.55 -35.44 29.04
C LEU A 13 -79.05 -35.77 27.61
N PHE A 14 -78.14 -36.20 26.73
CA PHE A 14 -78.25 -37.53 26.10
C PHE A 14 -76.92 -37.99 25.47
N ALA A 15 -76.61 -39.26 25.71
CA ALA A 15 -75.38 -39.95 25.36
C ALA A 15 -75.25 -40.24 23.87
N LEU A 16 -74.00 -40.30 23.36
CA LEU A 16 -73.59 -41.41 22.49
C LEU A 16 -72.06 -41.50 22.39
N LEU A 17 -71.54 -42.69 22.68
CA LEU A 17 -70.17 -43.12 22.41
C LEU A 17 -69.80 -42.94 20.93
N LEU A 18 -68.55 -42.58 20.63
CA LEU A 18 -67.60 -43.35 19.80
C LEU A 18 -66.38 -42.49 19.42
N GLY A 19 -65.17 -43.05 19.54
CA GLY A 19 -64.03 -42.65 18.71
C GLY A 19 -62.81 -42.10 19.45
N LEU A 20 -62.00 -42.99 20.03
CA LEU A 20 -60.58 -42.73 20.25
C LEU A 20 -59.88 -42.70 18.89
N ALA A 21 -59.59 -41.50 18.40
CA ALA A 21 -58.60 -41.29 17.34
C ALA A 21 -57.56 -40.29 17.87
N GLY A 22 -56.44 -40.84 18.35
CA GLY A 22 -55.27 -40.05 18.69
C GLY A 22 -54.67 -39.44 17.43
N CYS A 23 -54.79 -38.12 17.29
CA CYS A 23 -53.92 -37.37 16.39
C CYS A 23 -52.71 -36.91 17.20
N ASN A 24 -51.61 -37.67 17.12
CA ASN A 24 -50.29 -37.15 17.44
C ASN A 24 -49.98 -36.03 16.44
N SER A 25 -50.19 -34.78 16.84
CA SER A 25 -49.60 -33.65 16.15
C SER A 25 -48.10 -33.67 16.44
N SER A 26 -47.32 -34.28 15.56
CA SER A 26 -45.88 -34.06 15.52
C SER A 26 -45.67 -32.56 15.32
N GLY A 27 -45.28 -31.88 16.39
CA GLY A 27 -44.91 -30.47 16.33
C GLY A 27 -43.75 -30.32 15.36
N THR A 28 -44.00 -29.65 14.24
CA THR A 28 -42.93 -29.18 13.36
C THR A 28 -42.11 -28.19 14.19
N ALA A 29 -40.90 -28.58 14.57
CA ALA A 29 -39.94 -27.64 15.11
C ALA A 29 -39.78 -26.49 14.10
N PRO A 30 -39.74 -25.22 14.52
CA PRO A 30 -39.45 -24.13 13.61
C PRO A 30 -38.08 -24.41 12.97
N SER A 31 -38.06 -24.56 11.65
CA SER A 31 -36.82 -24.60 10.89
C SER A 31 -36.16 -23.24 11.06
N THR A 32 -35.09 -23.19 11.85
CA THR A 32 -34.17 -22.06 11.88
C THR A 32 -33.79 -21.74 10.42
N PRO A 33 -33.93 -20.48 9.94
CA PRO A 33 -33.41 -20.13 8.65
C PRO A 33 -31.94 -20.51 8.62
N ASP A 34 -31.55 -21.32 7.64
CA ASP A 34 -30.18 -21.71 7.39
C ASP A 34 -29.35 -20.43 7.34
N ALA A 35 -28.48 -20.23 8.34
CA ALA A 35 -27.63 -19.07 8.39
C ALA A 35 -26.76 -19.12 7.13
N ALA A 36 -26.84 -18.10 6.28
CA ALA A 36 -25.94 -17.96 5.15
C ALA A 36 -24.49 -18.20 5.64
N PRO A 37 -23.65 -18.96 4.90
CA PRO A 37 -22.28 -19.18 5.30
C PRO A 37 -21.63 -17.81 5.57
N LEU A 38 -21.10 -17.64 6.77
CA LEU A 38 -20.29 -16.46 7.10
C LEU A 38 -19.19 -16.35 6.03
N PRO A 39 -18.87 -15.14 5.53
CA PRO A 39 -17.72 -14.95 4.65
C PRO A 39 -16.49 -15.57 5.32
N ALA A 40 -15.75 -16.41 4.58
CA ALA A 40 -14.54 -17.03 5.10
C ALA A 40 -13.55 -15.95 5.55
N GLU A 41 -13.38 -15.81 6.86
CA GLU A 41 -12.51 -14.81 7.51
C GLU A 41 -11.01 -15.17 7.38
N ASP A 42 -10.68 -16.28 6.71
CA ASP A 42 -9.37 -16.95 6.71
C ASP A 42 -8.74 -17.18 5.31
N ALA A 43 -9.12 -16.41 4.27
CA ALA A 43 -8.39 -16.51 3.01
C ALA A 43 -6.91 -16.10 3.23
N PRO A 44 -5.93 -16.92 2.80
CA PRO A 44 -4.52 -16.59 2.99
C PRO A 44 -4.19 -15.27 2.27
N PRO A 45 -3.28 -14.44 2.84
CA PRO A 45 -2.90 -13.20 2.20
C PRO A 45 -2.34 -13.49 0.79
N VAL A 46 -2.87 -12.79 -0.21
CA VAL A 46 -2.43 -12.95 -1.59
C VAL A 46 -1.04 -12.33 -1.73
N GLU A 47 -0.03 -13.15 -2.03
CA GLU A 47 1.33 -12.71 -2.30
C GLU A 47 1.64 -12.69 -3.80
N THR A 48 2.58 -11.83 -4.19
CA THR A 48 3.06 -11.70 -5.56
C THR A 48 4.54 -11.35 -5.60
N MET A 49 5.20 -11.67 -6.70
CA MET A 49 6.63 -11.41 -6.88
C MET A 49 6.86 -10.05 -7.52
N VAL A 50 7.72 -9.24 -6.91
CA VAL A 50 8.18 -7.96 -7.48
C VAL A 50 9.67 -8.03 -7.71
N THR A 51 10.08 -7.70 -8.93
CA THR A 51 11.48 -7.56 -9.32
C THR A 51 11.90 -6.10 -9.17
N PHE A 52 12.94 -5.83 -8.39
CA PHE A 52 13.58 -4.51 -8.36
C PHE A 52 14.80 -4.55 -9.25
N SER A 53 14.85 -3.67 -10.24
CA SER A 53 16.00 -3.37 -11.08
C SER A 53 16.52 -1.99 -10.70
N VAL A 54 17.80 -1.86 -10.42
CA VAL A 54 18.41 -0.59 -10.05
C VAL A 54 19.65 -0.30 -10.87
N GLN A 55 19.73 0.92 -11.39
CA GLN A 55 20.93 1.49 -11.97
C GLN A 55 21.73 2.22 -10.88
N ILE A 56 23.00 1.85 -10.70
CA ILE A 56 23.93 2.50 -9.78
C ILE A 56 24.73 3.63 -10.47
N PRO A 57 25.24 4.62 -9.71
CA PRO A 57 26.14 5.64 -10.24
C PRO A 57 27.40 5.02 -10.88
N THR A 58 27.90 5.61 -11.97
CA THR A 58 29.10 5.11 -12.67
C THR A 58 30.38 5.25 -11.85
N ASP A 59 30.38 6.10 -10.82
CA ASP A 59 31.47 6.28 -9.86
C ASP A 59 31.34 5.37 -8.62
N THR A 60 30.44 4.38 -8.65
CA THR A 60 30.32 3.40 -7.58
C THR A 60 31.61 2.57 -7.48
N PRO A 61 32.23 2.47 -6.30
CA PRO A 61 33.36 1.57 -6.07
C PRO A 61 33.05 0.14 -6.51
N ALA A 62 34.00 -0.46 -7.24
CA ALA A 62 33.85 -1.82 -7.77
C ALA A 62 33.80 -2.87 -6.65
N ASP A 63 33.24 -4.04 -6.97
CA ASP A 63 33.22 -5.25 -6.14
C ASP A 63 32.50 -5.15 -4.77
N GLU A 64 31.75 -4.07 -4.53
CA GLU A 64 30.93 -3.93 -3.32
C GLU A 64 29.47 -4.36 -3.58
N PRO A 65 28.91 -5.31 -2.79
CA PRO A 65 27.54 -5.76 -2.98
C PRO A 65 26.51 -4.65 -2.83
N ILE A 66 25.55 -4.61 -3.75
CA ILE A 66 24.35 -3.77 -3.64
C ILE A 66 23.28 -4.52 -2.87
N LEU A 67 22.65 -3.85 -1.91
CA LEU A 67 21.60 -4.40 -1.08
C LEU A 67 20.32 -3.57 -1.25
N LEU A 68 19.17 -4.26 -1.32
CA LEU A 68 17.85 -3.67 -1.14
C LEU A 68 17.36 -3.98 0.27
N SER A 69 17.07 -2.95 1.05
CA SER A 69 16.54 -3.07 2.40
C SER A 69 15.04 -2.82 2.40
N VAL A 70 14.21 -3.77 2.84
CA VAL A 70 12.80 -3.54 3.16
C VAL A 70 12.69 -3.03 4.59
N LEU A 71 11.98 -1.91 4.78
CA LEU A 71 11.98 -1.12 6.01
C LEU A 71 10.64 -1.22 6.74
N ASP A 72 10.69 -1.39 8.06
CA ASP A 72 9.53 -1.30 8.97
C ASP A 72 9.66 -0.05 9.86
N GLU A 73 8.66 0.83 9.82
CA GLU A 73 8.66 2.09 10.58
C GLU A 73 8.11 1.92 12.01
N VAL A 74 7.43 0.82 12.34
CA VAL A 74 6.78 0.62 13.66
C VAL A 74 7.79 0.61 14.81
N THR A 75 9.05 0.30 14.52
CA THR A 75 10.15 0.11 15.49
C THR A 75 11.35 1.02 15.23
N GLY A 76 11.28 1.87 14.19
CA GLY A 76 12.36 2.76 13.76
C GLY A 76 13.15 2.23 12.55
N LEU A 77 13.35 3.11 11.55
CA LEU A 77 13.90 2.78 10.22
C LEU A 77 15.25 2.06 10.23
N ALA A 78 16.09 2.27 11.24
CA ALA A 78 17.42 1.66 11.34
C ALA A 78 17.41 0.26 12.00
N LEU A 79 16.35 -0.08 12.75
CA LEU A 79 16.37 -1.22 13.68
C LEU A 79 15.74 -2.49 13.10
N ASN A 80 14.89 -2.40 12.07
CA ASN A 80 14.22 -3.55 11.46
C ASN A 80 14.28 -3.53 9.92
N ALA A 81 15.44 -3.18 9.38
CA ALA A 81 15.72 -3.33 7.95
C ALA A 81 16.03 -4.79 7.60
N ARG A 82 15.23 -5.40 6.71
CA ARG A 82 15.54 -6.70 6.11
C ARG A 82 16.33 -6.47 4.83
N ARG A 83 17.61 -6.83 4.86
CA ARG A 83 18.54 -6.62 3.75
C ARG A 83 18.54 -7.82 2.81
N HIS A 84 18.41 -7.55 1.54
CA HIS A 84 18.45 -8.53 0.46
C HIS A 84 19.59 -8.17 -0.48
N PRO A 85 20.63 -9.01 -0.63
CA PRO A 85 21.66 -8.78 -1.62
C PRO A 85 21.05 -8.85 -3.03
N MET A 86 21.49 -7.97 -3.91
CA MET A 86 21.07 -7.92 -5.30
C MET A 86 22.10 -8.63 -6.17
N GLU A 87 21.62 -9.27 -7.23
CA GLU A 87 22.43 -9.92 -8.25
C GLU A 87 22.87 -8.90 -9.29
N MET A 88 24.16 -8.91 -9.64
CA MET A 88 24.71 -8.05 -10.70
C MET A 88 24.24 -8.57 -12.07
N VAL A 89 23.63 -7.69 -12.87
CA VAL A 89 23.20 -7.96 -14.25
C VAL A 89 24.28 -7.51 -15.22
N ASP A 90 24.81 -6.30 -15.02
CA ASP A 90 25.96 -5.74 -15.73
C ASP A 90 26.73 -4.76 -14.80
N GLU A 91 27.72 -4.03 -15.34
CA GLU A 91 28.56 -3.11 -14.58
C GLU A 91 27.78 -2.04 -13.77
N THR A 92 26.57 -1.69 -14.19
CA THR A 92 25.77 -0.63 -13.58
C THR A 92 24.36 -1.05 -13.15
N HIS A 93 23.93 -2.29 -13.44
CA HIS A 93 22.59 -2.76 -13.12
C HIS A 93 22.58 -3.97 -12.20
N TYR A 94 21.68 -3.92 -11.21
CA TYR A 94 21.50 -4.97 -10.21
C TYR A 94 20.02 -5.31 -10.09
N THR A 95 19.71 -6.58 -9.77
CA THR A 95 18.33 -7.06 -9.63
C THR A 95 18.10 -7.90 -8.38
N VAL A 96 16.88 -7.85 -7.82
CA VAL A 96 16.40 -8.80 -6.80
C VAL A 96 14.89 -8.99 -6.92
N THR A 97 14.43 -10.23 -6.78
CA THR A 97 13.00 -10.57 -6.80
C THR A 97 12.54 -10.99 -5.41
N LEU A 98 11.52 -10.30 -4.88
CA LEU A 98 11.02 -10.53 -3.52
C LEU A 98 9.49 -10.74 -3.51
N PRO A 99 8.96 -11.60 -2.63
CA PRO A 99 7.53 -11.76 -2.43
C PRO A 99 6.95 -10.63 -1.54
N PHE A 100 5.82 -10.07 -1.95
CA PHE A 100 5.05 -9.12 -1.14
C PHE A 100 3.56 -9.40 -1.19
N ARG A 101 2.85 -8.96 -0.15
CA ARG A 101 1.40 -9.01 -0.11
C ARG A 101 0.80 -7.97 -1.05
N VAL A 102 -0.18 -8.37 -1.85
CA VAL A 102 -0.99 -7.45 -2.66
C VAL A 102 -1.74 -6.47 -1.76
N GLY A 103 -1.76 -5.20 -2.15
CA GLY A 103 -2.31 -4.07 -1.41
C GLY A 103 -1.34 -3.44 -0.40
N SER A 104 -0.15 -4.00 -0.20
CA SER A 104 0.85 -3.40 0.70
C SER A 104 1.53 -2.18 0.08
N VAL A 105 1.92 -1.24 0.94
CA VAL A 105 2.83 -0.14 0.60
C VAL A 105 4.19 -0.46 1.22
N VAL A 106 5.13 -0.86 0.38
CA VAL A 106 6.49 -1.25 0.77
C VAL A 106 7.36 -0.01 0.85
N LYS A 107 8.03 0.15 1.99
CA LYS A 107 9.11 1.11 2.18
C LYS A 107 10.43 0.36 1.99
N TYR A 108 11.28 0.86 1.12
CA TYR A 108 12.57 0.22 0.84
C TYR A 108 13.66 1.26 0.60
N ARG A 109 14.92 0.83 0.61
CA ARG A 109 16.08 1.69 0.36
C ARG A 109 17.27 0.86 -0.12
N TYR A 110 18.10 1.46 -0.97
CA TYR A 110 19.35 0.87 -1.43
C TYR A 110 20.55 1.23 -0.55
N SER A 111 21.51 0.32 -0.47
CA SER A 111 22.80 0.54 0.18
C SER A 111 23.89 -0.28 -0.51
N ARG A 112 25.14 0.16 -0.37
CA ARG A 112 26.33 -0.51 -0.89
C ARG A 112 27.19 -1.01 0.28
N GLN A 113 27.61 -2.27 0.23
CA GLN A 113 28.29 -2.94 1.35
C GLN A 113 29.82 -2.95 1.15
N GLY A 114 30.49 -1.87 1.57
CA GLY A 114 31.94 -1.80 1.72
C GLY A 114 32.42 -2.15 3.13
N GLU A 115 33.59 -1.63 3.53
CA GLU A 115 34.07 -1.68 4.93
C GLU A 115 33.06 -1.03 5.89
N ILE A 116 32.46 0.07 5.43
CA ILE A 116 31.34 0.76 6.08
C ILE A 116 30.18 0.74 5.10
N LEU A 117 28.96 0.51 5.60
CA LEU A 117 27.76 0.56 4.78
C LEU A 117 27.55 1.98 4.24
N ALA A 118 27.57 2.12 2.92
CA ALA A 118 27.25 3.36 2.24
C ALA A 118 25.75 3.38 1.91
N GLU A 119 25.05 4.44 2.31
CA GLU A 119 23.60 4.60 2.06
C GLU A 119 23.36 5.46 0.83
N GLU A 120 22.27 5.18 0.09
CA GLU A 120 21.88 6.03 -1.03
C GLU A 120 21.47 7.44 -0.56
N HIS A 121 21.94 8.44 -1.28
CA HIS A 121 21.64 9.86 -1.04
C HIS A 121 21.04 10.47 -2.32
N LEU A 122 20.24 11.53 -2.14
CA LEU A 122 19.73 12.36 -3.22
C LEU A 122 20.88 13.14 -3.88
N THR A 123 20.60 13.74 -5.03
CA THR A 123 21.59 14.54 -5.79
C THR A 123 22.21 15.67 -4.96
N ASP A 124 21.41 16.29 -4.08
CA ASP A 124 21.83 17.34 -3.14
C ASP A 124 22.53 16.81 -1.87
N GLY A 125 22.80 15.51 -1.79
CA GLY A 125 23.50 14.89 -0.67
C GLY A 125 22.62 14.64 0.57
N ARG A 126 21.31 14.93 0.54
CA ARG A 126 20.41 14.50 1.63
C ARG A 126 20.22 12.98 1.60
N PRO A 127 20.09 12.32 2.77
CA PRO A 127 19.84 10.88 2.82
C PRO A 127 18.46 10.54 2.24
N VAL A 128 18.38 9.44 1.50
CA VAL A 128 17.08 8.85 1.17
C VAL A 128 16.54 8.19 2.43
N ARG A 129 15.38 8.67 2.89
CA ARG A 129 14.69 8.07 4.04
C ARG A 129 14.14 6.70 3.67
N TYR A 130 13.42 6.64 2.55
CA TYR A 130 12.95 5.43 1.88
C TYR A 130 12.36 5.78 0.50
N ARG A 131 12.28 4.80 -0.37
CA ARG A 131 11.42 4.75 -1.56
C ARG A 131 10.11 4.06 -1.21
N LEU A 132 9.08 4.30 -2.03
CA LEU A 132 7.76 3.70 -1.87
C LEU A 132 7.41 2.84 -3.08
N LEU A 133 6.72 1.73 -2.82
CA LEU A 133 6.11 0.87 -3.81
C LEU A 133 4.72 0.47 -3.31
N HIS A 134 3.69 0.68 -4.11
CA HIS A 134 2.37 0.08 -3.91
C HIS A 134 2.27 -1.22 -4.71
N VAL A 135 2.09 -2.34 -4.01
CA VAL A 135 2.06 -3.68 -4.62
C VAL A 135 0.63 -4.01 -5.06
N SER A 136 0.31 -3.83 -6.34
CA SER A 136 -1.01 -4.20 -6.89
C SER A 136 -1.03 -5.56 -7.58
N ALA A 137 0.11 -5.99 -8.12
CA ALA A 137 0.30 -7.24 -8.84
C ALA A 137 1.80 -7.55 -8.93
N SER A 138 2.16 -8.68 -9.54
CA SER A 138 3.54 -8.95 -9.93
C SER A 138 4.02 -7.89 -10.91
N GLY A 139 5.27 -7.48 -10.81
CA GLY A 139 5.81 -6.48 -11.71
C GLY A 139 7.26 -6.13 -11.45
N GLU A 140 7.72 -5.09 -12.12
CA GLU A 140 9.08 -4.60 -12.03
C GLU A 140 9.09 -3.15 -11.53
N VAL A 141 10.06 -2.82 -10.68
CA VAL A 141 10.41 -1.47 -10.28
C VAL A 141 11.77 -1.16 -10.89
N ASN A 142 11.84 -0.08 -11.66
CA ASN A 142 13.08 0.40 -12.26
C ASN A 142 13.50 1.68 -11.54
N ASP A 143 14.62 1.62 -10.84
CA ASP A 143 15.14 2.72 -10.04
C ASP A 143 16.51 3.18 -10.53
N VAL A 144 16.83 4.44 -10.22
CA VAL A 144 18.16 5.01 -10.38
C VAL A 144 18.62 5.54 -9.04
N ILE A 145 19.81 5.14 -8.60
CA ILE A 145 20.48 5.72 -7.43
C ILE A 145 21.25 6.94 -7.90
N ALA A 146 21.03 8.09 -7.25
CA ALA A 146 21.73 9.32 -7.61
C ALA A 146 23.21 9.26 -7.19
N ARG A 147 23.47 8.98 -5.92
CA ARG A 147 24.81 8.88 -5.33
C ARG A 147 24.78 8.04 -4.06
N TRP A 148 25.97 7.69 -3.59
CA TRP A 148 26.19 7.17 -2.25
C TRP A 148 26.54 8.33 -1.29
N ASN A 149 26.45 8.07 0.02
CA ASN A 149 26.82 9.04 1.06
C ASN A 149 28.33 9.39 1.05
N ASP A 150 29.15 8.60 0.38
CA ASP A 150 30.60 8.77 0.24
C ASP A 150 31.07 9.15 -1.17
N THR A 151 30.16 9.32 -2.14
CA THR A 151 30.45 9.82 -3.49
C THR A 151 29.86 11.22 -3.70
N ILE A 152 30.09 11.86 -4.86
CA ILE A 152 29.55 13.19 -5.20
C ILE A 152 28.69 13.08 -6.45
N TYR A 153 27.56 13.79 -6.48
CA TYR A 153 26.74 13.87 -7.69
C TYR A 153 27.18 15.04 -8.58
N ASN A 154 27.54 14.74 -9.83
CA ASN A 154 27.91 15.75 -10.85
C ASN A 154 27.02 15.68 -12.10
N GLY A 155 25.89 14.96 -11.99
CA GLY A 155 24.97 14.74 -13.10
C GLY A 155 23.96 15.87 -13.29
N PRO A 156 23.25 15.90 -14.43
CA PRO A 156 22.08 16.76 -14.58
C PRO A 156 20.97 16.34 -13.62
N THR A 157 20.06 17.26 -13.30
CA THR A 157 18.88 16.95 -12.49
C THR A 157 17.59 17.16 -13.27
N GLY A 158 16.51 16.54 -12.79
CA GLY A 158 15.16 16.72 -13.28
C GLY A 158 14.21 17.10 -12.15
N ARG A 159 12.99 17.48 -12.55
CA ARG A 159 11.90 17.81 -11.63
C ARG A 159 10.61 17.10 -12.04
N ILE A 160 9.76 16.84 -11.05
CA ILE A 160 8.37 16.42 -11.26
C ILE A 160 7.48 17.42 -10.54
N THR A 161 6.49 17.96 -11.24
CA THR A 161 5.48 18.87 -10.68
C THR A 161 4.09 18.34 -11.00
N GLY A 162 3.13 18.63 -10.14
CA GLY A 162 1.74 18.24 -10.37
C GLY A 162 0.79 18.80 -9.32
N VAL A 163 -0.47 18.46 -9.47
CA VAL A 163 -1.54 18.78 -8.51
C VAL A 163 -2.36 17.52 -8.30
N VAL A 164 -2.55 17.14 -7.03
CA VAL A 164 -3.40 16.00 -6.67
C VAL A 164 -4.79 16.52 -6.29
N ARG A 165 -5.82 15.88 -6.85
CA ARG A 165 -7.23 16.28 -6.70
C ARG A 165 -8.12 15.07 -6.45
N ASN A 166 -9.24 15.30 -5.79
CA ASN A 166 -10.36 14.38 -5.75
C ASN A 166 -11.07 14.29 -7.12
N PRO A 167 -11.90 13.26 -7.34
CA PRO A 167 -12.74 13.16 -8.55
C PRO A 167 -13.68 14.36 -8.76
N ASP A 168 -14.09 15.04 -7.68
CA ASP A 168 -14.90 16.27 -7.73
C ASP A 168 -14.08 17.53 -8.08
N GLY A 169 -12.77 17.41 -8.26
CA GLY A 169 -11.84 18.49 -8.61
C GLY A 169 -11.24 19.25 -7.42
N SER A 170 -11.70 18.99 -6.20
CA SER A 170 -11.15 19.61 -5.00
C SER A 170 -9.69 19.19 -4.77
N PRO A 171 -8.80 20.09 -4.30
CA PRO A 171 -7.39 19.77 -4.07
C PRO A 171 -7.22 18.82 -2.88
N LEU A 172 -6.20 17.96 -2.95
CA LEU A 172 -5.83 17.05 -1.87
C LEU A 172 -4.50 17.46 -1.23
N PRO A 173 -4.51 18.17 -0.09
CA PRO A 173 -3.32 18.52 0.67
C PRO A 173 -2.85 17.37 1.59
N GLY A 174 -1.59 17.41 2.01
CA GLY A 174 -1.07 16.50 3.05
C GLY A 174 -0.78 15.06 2.57
N LEU A 175 -0.94 14.77 1.29
CA LEU A 175 -0.48 13.51 0.68
C LEU A 175 1.03 13.54 0.50
N LEU A 176 1.69 12.44 0.86
CA LEU A 176 3.11 12.20 0.62
C LEU A 176 3.30 11.79 -0.84
N VAL A 177 4.10 12.54 -1.59
CA VAL A 177 4.52 12.21 -2.95
C VAL A 177 5.98 11.81 -2.92
N ALA A 178 6.28 10.59 -3.36
CA ALA A 178 7.62 10.03 -3.39
C ALA A 178 8.02 9.62 -4.82
N ALA A 179 9.24 9.97 -5.23
CA ALA A 179 9.84 9.55 -6.49
C ALA A 179 11.37 9.59 -6.37
N GLY A 180 12.07 8.58 -6.89
CA GLY A 180 13.54 8.55 -6.88
C GLY A 180 14.19 8.70 -5.49
N GLY A 181 13.48 8.29 -4.42
CA GLY A 181 13.90 8.48 -3.03
C GLY A 181 13.59 9.87 -2.44
N ALA A 182 13.26 10.86 -3.27
CA ALA A 182 12.84 12.18 -2.80
C ALA A 182 11.36 12.15 -2.37
N GLN A 183 11.03 12.99 -1.39
CA GLN A 183 9.70 13.02 -0.77
C GLN A 183 9.25 14.45 -0.50
N VAL A 184 8.00 14.75 -0.85
CA VAL A 184 7.35 16.04 -0.56
C VAL A 184 5.90 15.83 -0.18
N PHE A 185 5.32 16.78 0.56
CA PHE A 185 3.89 16.80 0.82
C PHE A 185 3.18 17.72 -0.17
N THR A 186 2.00 17.32 -0.63
CA THR A 186 1.09 18.20 -1.36
C THR A 186 0.69 19.39 -0.48
N ARG A 187 0.71 20.59 -1.08
CA ARG A 187 0.34 21.86 -0.42
C ARG A 187 -1.17 22.00 -0.29
N GLY A 188 -1.62 23.09 0.34
CA GLY A 188 -3.06 23.41 0.54
C GLY A 188 -3.90 23.44 -0.75
N ASP A 189 -3.28 23.75 -1.88
CA ASP A 189 -3.89 23.74 -3.21
C ASP A 189 -3.71 22.41 -3.98
N GLY A 190 -3.20 21.38 -3.30
CA GLY A 190 -2.90 20.06 -3.85
C GLY A 190 -1.62 20.00 -4.68
N SER A 191 -0.92 21.12 -4.86
CA SER A 191 0.30 21.17 -5.68
C SER A 191 1.49 20.50 -4.99
N PHE A 192 2.39 19.93 -5.79
CA PHE A 192 3.68 19.42 -5.32
C PHE A 192 4.78 19.69 -6.35
N LEU A 193 6.02 19.74 -5.87
CA LEU A 193 7.23 19.88 -6.70
C LEU A 193 8.33 19.02 -6.07
N ILE A 194 8.86 18.08 -6.83
CA ILE A 194 10.06 17.31 -6.49
C ILE A 194 11.17 17.78 -7.44
N GLU A 195 12.30 18.21 -6.90
CA GLU A 195 13.48 18.64 -7.65
C GLU A 195 14.68 17.77 -7.28
N GLY A 196 15.74 17.85 -8.07
CA GLY A 196 16.97 17.10 -7.80
C GLY A 196 16.84 15.60 -8.06
N LEU A 197 15.94 15.17 -8.95
CA LEU A 197 15.84 13.77 -9.36
C LEU A 197 16.86 13.46 -10.46
N PRO A 198 17.43 12.25 -10.53
CA PRO A 198 18.05 11.78 -11.76
C PRO A 198 17.05 11.91 -12.94
N PRO A 199 17.44 12.48 -14.10
CA PRO A 199 16.57 12.56 -15.25
C PRO A 199 16.15 11.17 -15.74
N GLY A 200 14.94 11.09 -16.30
CA GLY A 200 14.38 9.84 -16.81
C GLY A 200 13.08 9.44 -16.11
N THR A 201 12.65 8.22 -16.36
CA THR A 201 11.42 7.67 -15.79
C THR A 201 11.63 7.31 -14.32
N GLN A 202 10.74 7.80 -13.46
CA GLN A 202 10.73 7.53 -12.03
C GLN A 202 9.43 6.82 -11.66
N ASN A 203 9.49 5.86 -10.72
CA ASN A 203 8.29 5.37 -10.06
C ASN A 203 7.78 6.46 -9.09
N LEU A 204 6.61 7.04 -9.38
CA LEU A 204 5.99 8.04 -8.53
C LEU A 204 4.84 7.43 -7.74
N VAL A 205 4.90 7.59 -6.42
CA VAL A 205 3.88 7.10 -5.48
C VAL A 205 3.28 8.28 -4.73
N VAL A 206 1.96 8.38 -4.77
CA VAL A 206 1.16 9.29 -3.95
C VAL A 206 0.49 8.48 -2.86
N TYR A 207 0.92 8.70 -1.62
CA TYR A 207 0.53 7.95 -0.44
C TYR A 207 -0.15 8.87 0.58
N ALA A 208 -1.22 8.40 1.21
CA ALA A 208 -1.90 9.10 2.29
C ALA A 208 -1.47 8.49 3.64
N PRO A 209 -0.60 9.15 4.43
CA PRO A 209 -0.11 8.58 5.68
C PRO A 209 -1.20 8.39 6.74
N ASP A 210 -2.30 9.14 6.63
CA ASP A 210 -3.48 9.03 7.49
C ASP A 210 -4.46 7.93 7.06
N GLY A 211 -4.20 7.25 5.94
CA GLY A 211 -5.05 6.20 5.39
C GLY A 211 -6.38 6.67 4.80
N ARG A 212 -6.61 7.98 4.66
CA ARG A 212 -7.90 8.52 4.19
C ARG A 212 -8.09 8.44 2.68
N HIS A 213 -7.01 8.24 1.93
CA HIS A 213 -7.04 8.09 0.48
C HIS A 213 -6.26 6.86 0.04
N HIS A 214 -6.69 6.27 -1.08
CA HIS A 214 -5.97 5.18 -1.70
C HIS A 214 -4.59 5.63 -2.19
N THR A 215 -3.64 4.70 -2.22
CA THR A 215 -2.32 4.94 -2.78
C THR A 215 -2.40 4.87 -4.30
N PHE A 216 -1.82 5.85 -4.97
CA PHE A 216 -1.70 5.88 -6.43
C PHE A 216 -0.24 5.75 -6.82
N GLN A 217 0.05 4.92 -7.82
CA GLN A 217 1.40 4.73 -8.34
C GLN A 217 1.37 4.77 -9.86
N PHE A 218 2.33 5.47 -10.46
CA PHE A 218 2.53 5.52 -11.90
C PHE A 218 3.97 5.92 -12.25
N HIS A 219 4.38 5.62 -13.48
CA HIS A 219 5.66 6.08 -14.01
C HIS A 219 5.55 7.53 -14.50
N GLN A 220 6.49 8.37 -14.07
CA GLN A 220 6.54 9.78 -14.47
C GLN A 220 7.95 10.17 -14.87
N ILE A 221 8.07 10.98 -15.92
CA ILE A 221 9.38 11.47 -16.37
C ILE A 221 9.77 12.68 -15.52
N ALA A 222 10.95 12.61 -14.89
CA ALA A 222 11.59 13.78 -14.30
C ALA A 222 12.06 14.71 -15.44
N GLN A 223 11.34 15.81 -15.64
CA GLN A 223 11.60 16.79 -16.70
C GLN A 223 12.95 17.47 -16.46
N GLY A 224 13.76 17.57 -17.50
CA GLY A 224 15.16 18.02 -17.48
C GLY A 224 15.85 17.59 -18.77
N PRO A 225 17.19 17.63 -18.86
CA PRO A 225 18.14 17.95 -17.79
C PRO A 225 18.18 19.44 -17.47
N TYR A 226 18.21 19.78 -16.18
CA TYR A 226 18.66 21.07 -15.67
C TYR A 226 20.09 20.92 -15.15
N PRO A 227 21.01 21.86 -15.46
CA PRO A 227 22.30 21.90 -14.78
C PRO A 227 22.09 22.04 -13.27
N GLU A 228 23.09 21.65 -12.47
CA GLU A 228 23.04 21.78 -11.01
C GLU A 228 22.43 23.13 -10.61
N ALA A 229 21.49 23.10 -9.66
CA ALA A 229 20.91 24.32 -9.13
C ALA A 229 22.06 25.10 -8.47
N LEU A 230 22.62 26.08 -9.18
CA LEU A 230 23.53 27.08 -8.62
C LEU A 230 22.92 27.52 -7.30
N GLU A 231 23.66 27.29 -6.21
CA GLU A 231 23.28 27.64 -4.85
C GLU A 231 22.56 29.00 -4.84
N ARG A 232 21.32 29.02 -4.34
CA ARG A 232 20.64 30.25 -3.94
C ARG A 232 20.76 30.43 -2.45
#